data_AF-A0A933K342-F1
#
_entry.id   AF-A0A933K342-F1
#
_cell.length_a   1.000
_cell.length_b   1.000
_cell.length_c   1.000
_cell.angle_alpha   90.00
_cell.angle_beta   90.00
_cell.angle_gamma   90.00
#
_symmetry.space_group_name_H-M   'P 1'
#
loop_
_entity.id
_entity.type
_entity.pdbx_description
1 polymer ?
#
loop_
_entity_poly.entity_id
_entity_poly.type
_entity_poly.pdbx_seq_one_letter_code
_entity_poly.pdbx_strand_id
1 'polypeptide(L)'
;MSANMVRTQIQLPPAQARALKSLAASRGISMAEMIRLAIDEMLRTKGQKPREELWDRALEVAGRYRSGRHDLSEKHDEHLAEVFDE
;
A
#
# COMPACT_ATOMS: atom_id res chain seq x y z
N MET A 1 22.19 10.73 5.91
CA MET A 1 22.03 9.45 5.19
C MET A 1 20.98 8.65 5.93
N SER A 2 19.74 8.64 5.45
CA SER A 2 18.64 7.92 6.12
C SER A 2 18.91 6.42 6.07
N ALA A 3 18.84 5.76 7.21
CA ALA A 3 19.43 4.45 7.51
C ALA A 3 18.78 3.23 6.80
N ASN A 4 18.04 3.39 5.69
CA ASN A 4 17.23 2.30 5.11
C ASN A 4 17.29 2.16 3.58
N MET A 5 18.33 2.65 2.90
CA MET A 5 18.50 2.44 1.44
C MET A 5 19.75 1.62 1.12
N VAL A 6 19.57 0.52 0.38
CA VAL A 6 20.66 -0.28 -0.17
C VAL A 6 21.09 0.30 -1.51
N ARG A 7 22.39 0.55 -1.70
CA ARG A 7 22.93 1.00 -3.00
C ARG A 7 22.87 -0.16 -3.99
N THR A 8 22.05 -0.02 -5.02
CA THR A 8 21.99 -0.98 -6.13
C THR A 8 22.44 -0.31 -7.43
N GLN A 9 23.45 -0.88 -8.08
CA GLN A 9 23.88 -0.46 -9.41
C GLN A 9 23.27 -1.39 -10.45
N ILE A 10 22.41 -0.84 -11.31
CA ILE A 10 21.75 -1.57 -12.40
C ILE A 10 22.07 -0.91 -13.73
N GLN A 11 22.13 -1.70 -14.79
CA GLN A 11 22.21 -1.19 -16.16
C GLN A 11 20.83 -1.28 -16.80
N LEU A 12 20.43 -0.22 -17.48
CA LEU A 12 19.18 -0.17 -18.23
C LEU A 12 19.48 -0.09 -19.73
N PRO A 13 18.75 -0.83 -20.59
CA PRO A 13 18.76 -0.58 -22.02
C PRO A 13 18.53 0.91 -22.31
N PRO A 14 19.22 1.51 -23.31
CA PRO A 14 19.09 2.94 -23.59
C PRO A 14 17.66 3.40 -23.84
N ALA A 15 16.83 2.54 -24.46
CA ALA A 15 15.41 2.82 -24.68
C ALA A 15 14.63 2.96 -23.37
N GLN A 16 14.88 2.07 -22.39
CA GLN A 16 14.23 2.12 -21.08
C GLN A 16 14.66 3.36 -20.29
N ALA A 17 15.96 3.68 -20.30
CA ALA A 17 16.46 4.88 -19.64
C ALA A 17 15.82 6.17 -20.18
N ARG A 18 15.66 6.27 -21.51
CA ARG A 18 14.97 7.41 -22.14
C ARG A 18 13.49 7.49 -21.76
N ALA A 19 12.77 6.37 -21.84
CA ALA A 19 11.36 6.31 -21.49
C ALA A 19 11.13 6.70 -20.02
N LEU A 20 11.96 6.16 -19.12
CA LEU A 20 11.92 6.44 -17.70
C LEU A 20 12.21 7.92 -17.39
N LYS A 21 13.22 8.51 -18.05
CA LYS A 21 13.54 9.94 -17.91
C LYS A 21 12.38 10.83 -18.35
N SER A 22 11.75 10.50 -19.48
CA SER A 22 10.58 11.24 -19.99
C SER A 22 9.40 11.17 -19.02
N LEU A 23 9.10 9.97 -18.50
CA LEU A 23 8.02 9.75 -17.55
C LEU A 23 8.26 10.43 -16.19
N ALA A 24 9.51 10.42 -15.71
CA ALA A 24 9.88 11.12 -14.49
C ALA A 24 9.71 12.64 -14.65
N ALA A 25 10.15 13.18 -15.81
CA ALA A 25 10.02 14.59 -16.13
C ALA A 25 8.55 15.04 -16.24
N SER A 26 7.69 14.26 -16.88
CA SER A 26 6.25 14.59 -16.99
C SER A 26 5.53 14.58 -15.65
N ARG A 27 6.07 13.85 -14.66
CA ARG A 27 5.55 13.80 -13.28
C ARG A 27 6.27 14.74 -12.31
N GLY A 28 7.30 15.46 -12.75
CA GLY A 28 8.07 16.37 -11.90
C GLY A 28 8.88 15.68 -10.80
N ILE A 29 9.24 14.40 -10.98
CA ILE A 29 9.99 13.61 -9.99
C ILE A 29 11.35 13.16 -10.55
N SER A 30 12.24 12.71 -9.66
CA SER A 30 13.53 12.17 -10.07
C SER A 30 13.40 10.80 -10.74
N MET A 31 14.36 10.44 -11.59
CA MET A 31 14.41 9.12 -12.23
C MET A 31 14.49 7.99 -11.18
N ALA A 32 15.23 8.22 -10.08
CA ALA A 32 15.33 7.26 -8.98
C ALA A 32 13.99 7.07 -8.24
N GLU A 33 13.21 8.14 -8.09
CA GLU A 33 11.88 8.08 -7.51
C GLU A 33 10.91 7.30 -8.39
N MET A 34 10.93 7.56 -9.70
CA MET A 34 10.13 6.81 -10.67
C MET A 34 10.45 5.30 -10.64
N ILE A 35 11.74 4.93 -10.49
CA ILE A 35 12.15 3.52 -10.35
C ILE A 35 11.55 2.90 -9.09
N ARG A 36 11.66 3.58 -7.94
CA ARG A 36 11.10 3.10 -6.68
C ARG A 36 9.58 2.89 -6.77
N LEU A 37 8.84 3.89 -7.25
CA LEU A 37 7.39 3.80 -7.41
C LEU A 37 6.98 2.61 -8.28
N ALA A 38 7.69 2.39 -9.40
CA ALA A 38 7.43 1.26 -10.28
C ALA A 38 7.72 -0.10 -9.62
N ILE A 39 8.80 -0.19 -8.83
CA ILE A 39 9.14 -1.40 -8.05
C ILE A 39 8.06 -1.64 -6.98
N ASP A 40 7.70 -0.63 -6.21
CA ASP A 40 6.69 -0.75 -5.15
C ASP A 40 5.33 -1.18 -5.73
N GLU A 41 4.93 -0.61 -6.86
CA GLU A 41 3.70 -0.98 -7.56
C GLU A 41 3.75 -2.43 -8.05
N MET A 42 4.86 -2.85 -8.65
CA MET A 42 5.05 -4.24 -9.08
C MET A 42 4.97 -5.21 -7.89
N LEU A 43 5.61 -4.88 -6.75
CA LEU A 43 5.63 -5.73 -5.56
C LEU A 43 4.24 -5.82 -4.92
N ARG A 44 3.49 -4.71 -4.86
CA ARG A 44 2.10 -4.70 -4.40
C ARG A 44 1.21 -5.58 -5.28
N THR A 45 1.32 -5.47 -6.60
CA THR A 45 0.46 -6.20 -7.55
C THR A 45 0.80 -7.69 -7.61
N LYS A 46 2.06 -8.08 -7.38
CA LYS A 46 2.48 -9.49 -7.32
C LYS A 46 2.21 -10.19 -5.98
N GLY A 47 1.48 -9.55 -5.06
CA GLY A 47 1.09 -10.15 -3.77
C GLY A 47 2.21 -10.22 -2.74
N GLN A 48 3.37 -9.63 -3.01
CA GLN A 48 4.46 -9.48 -2.04
C GLN A 48 4.31 -8.18 -1.25
N LYS A 49 3.11 -7.89 -0.73
CA LYS A 49 3.10 -7.02 0.45
C LYS A 49 3.78 -7.80 1.56
N PRO A 50 4.81 -7.26 2.23
CA PRO A 50 5.28 -7.84 3.47
C PRO A 50 4.05 -8.02 4.34
N ARG A 51 3.83 -9.24 4.84
CA ARG A 51 2.72 -9.56 5.73
C ARG A 51 2.57 -8.48 6.81
N GLU A 52 3.69 -7.95 7.28
CA GLU A 52 3.82 -6.79 8.18
C GLU A 52 3.04 -5.55 7.75
N GLU A 53 3.15 -5.04 6.52
CA GLU A 53 2.38 -3.86 6.07
C GLU A 53 0.86 -4.08 6.09
N LEU A 54 0.41 -5.32 5.83
CA LEU A 54 -1.01 -5.67 5.91
C LEU A 54 -1.49 -5.69 7.36
N TRP A 55 -0.66 -6.22 8.27
CA TRP A 55 -0.95 -6.22 9.70
C TRP A 55 -0.94 -4.82 10.28
N ASP A 56 0.08 -4.00 9.99
CA ASP A 56 0.22 -2.63 10.48
C ASP A 56 -1.00 -1.79 10.09
N ARG A 57 -1.43 -1.88 8.82
CA ARG A 57 -2.63 -1.19 8.35
C ARG A 57 -3.92 -1.71 9.01
N ALA A 58 -4.02 -3.01 9.28
CA ALA A 58 -5.17 -3.55 10.00
C ALA A 58 -5.21 -3.09 11.47
N LEU A 59 -4.04 -3.03 12.11
CA LEU A 59 -3.85 -2.55 13.48
C LEU A 59 -4.17 -1.06 13.63
N GLU A 60 -3.83 -0.22 12.65
CA GLU A 60 -4.17 1.22 12.66
C GLU A 60 -5.68 1.50 12.75
N VAL A 61 -6.50 0.59 12.24
CA VAL A 61 -7.97 0.72 12.26
C VAL A 61 -8.58 0.07 13.51
N ALA A 62 -7.91 -0.93 14.08
CA ALA A 62 -8.38 -1.63 15.27
C ALA A 62 -8.52 -0.67 16.47
N GLY A 63 -9.71 -0.61 17.08
CA GLY A 63 -9.98 0.26 18.23
C GLY A 63 -10.24 1.74 17.92
N ARG A 64 -10.14 2.17 16.65
CA ARG A 64 -10.44 3.55 16.23
C ARG A 64 -11.91 3.93 16.36
N TYR A 65 -12.81 2.94 16.26
CA TYR A 65 -14.26 3.14 16.29
C TYR A 65 -14.86 2.40 17.48
N ARG A 66 -15.85 3.02 18.12
CA ARG A 66 -16.67 2.40 19.17
C ARG A 66 -18.14 2.53 18.81
N SER A 67 -18.81 1.39 18.69
CA SER A 67 -20.26 1.32 18.47
C SER A 67 -21.07 1.41 19.76
N GLY A 68 -20.43 1.26 20.93
CA GLY A 68 -21.11 1.13 22.23
C GLY A 68 -21.78 -0.23 22.47
N ARG A 69 -21.77 -1.13 21.49
CA ARG A 69 -22.28 -2.50 21.59
C ARG A 69 -21.11 -3.47 21.73
N HIS A 70 -21.15 -4.33 22.75
CA HIS A 70 -20.05 -5.23 23.11
C HIS A 70 -20.09 -6.58 22.38
N ASP A 71 -21.22 -6.95 21.79
CA ASP A 71 -21.48 -8.24 21.15
C ASP A 71 -21.64 -8.15 19.61
N LEU A 72 -21.31 -7.00 19.00
CA LEU A 72 -21.46 -6.80 17.55
C LEU A 72 -20.74 -7.85 16.71
N SER A 73 -19.52 -8.21 17.09
CA SER A 73 -18.74 -9.19 16.34
C SER A 73 -19.35 -10.58 16.42
N GLU A 74 -19.94 -10.93 17.57
CA GLU A 74 -20.51 -12.25 17.83
C GLU A 74 -21.90 -12.40 17.20
N LYS A 75 -22.71 -11.35 17.22
CA LYS A 75 -24.12 -11.34 16.79
C LYS A 75 -24.38 -10.45 15.59
N HIS A 76 -23.39 -10.30 14.71
CA HIS A 76 -23.44 -9.36 13.59
C HIS A 76 -24.70 -9.54 12.72
N ASP A 77 -25.13 -10.78 12.46
CA ASP A 77 -26.32 -11.07 11.67
C ASP A 77 -27.62 -10.66 12.37
N GLU A 78 -27.72 -10.84 13.69
CA GLU A 78 -28.88 -10.41 14.48
C GLU A 78 -28.99 -8.88 14.49
N HIS A 79 -27.87 -8.19 14.74
CA HIS A 79 -27.80 -6.73 14.68
C HIS A 79 -28.07 -6.18 13.28
N LEU A 80 -27.76 -6.93 12.23
CA LEU A 80 -28.08 -6.58 10.86
C LEU A 80 -29.58 -6.70 10.61
N ALA A 81 -30.19 -7.82 11.00
CA ALA A 81 -31.63 -8.06 10.86
C ALA A 81 -32.46 -6.98 11.58
N GLU A 82 -32.08 -6.58 12.81
CA GLU A 82 -32.71 -5.48 13.55
C GLU A 82 -32.85 -4.18 12.75
N VAL A 83 -31.89 -3.88 11.87
CA VAL A 83 -31.84 -2.63 11.09
C VAL A 83 -32.61 -2.73 9.77
N PHE A 84 -32.77 -3.94 9.22
CA PHE A 84 -33.43 -4.17 7.93
C PHE A 84 -34.86 -4.71 8.03
N ASP A 85 -35.29 -5.13 9.23
CA ASP A 85 -36.66 -5.56 9.53
C ASP A 85 -37.57 -4.40 10.05
N GLU A 86 -37.09 -3.14 10.01
CA GLU A 86 -37.90 -1.90 10.10
C GLU A 86 -38.18 -1.29 8.71
#